data_AF-A0A1Q3T8B4-F1
#
_entry.id   AF-A0A1Q3T8B4-F1
#
_cell.length_a   1.000
_cell.length_b   1.000
_cell.length_c   1.000
_cell.angle_alpha   90.00
_cell.angle_beta   90.00
_cell.angle_gamma   90.00
#
_symmetry.space_group_name_H-M   'P 1'
#
loop_
_entity.id
_entity.type
_entity.pdbx_description
1 polymer ?
#
loop_
_entity_poly.entity_id
_entity_poly.type
_entity_poly.pdbx_seq_one_letter_code
_entity_poly.pdbx_strand_id
1 'polypeptide(L)'
;MANSVYNINKGINKSIEFKGLKAQYIWWLGGGLIALLILFAVLYISGVNTFICLGIIGIAGTFLFIHIYRMSNTYGEHGMMKKIAKRNVPGVLKSNDRKAFLPCKRN
;
A
#
# COMPACT_ATOMS: atom_id res chain seq x y z
N MET A 1 45.59 16.11 -12.33
CA MET A 1 44.70 15.59 -11.26
C MET A 1 43.77 14.57 -11.92
N ALA A 2 43.98 13.28 -11.68
CA ALA A 2 43.27 12.21 -12.38
C ALA A 2 41.87 12.01 -11.76
N ASN A 3 40.82 12.10 -12.57
CA ASN A 3 39.43 11.93 -12.12
C ASN A 3 39.02 10.47 -12.32
N SER A 4 38.78 9.75 -11.24
CA SER A 4 38.28 8.37 -11.27
C SER A 4 36.79 8.37 -11.60
N VAL A 5 36.44 7.89 -12.79
CA VAL A 5 35.06 7.69 -13.21
C VAL A 5 34.53 6.41 -12.56
N TYR A 6 33.66 6.58 -11.56
CA TYR A 6 32.98 5.45 -10.92
C TYR A 6 31.68 5.12 -11.66
N ASN A 7 31.44 3.83 -11.91
CA ASN A 7 30.14 3.35 -12.38
C ASN A 7 29.15 3.36 -11.22
N ILE A 8 28.24 4.33 -11.22
CA ILE A 8 27.14 4.38 -10.25
C ILE A 8 26.02 3.46 -10.75
N ASN A 9 25.83 2.31 -10.08
CA ASN A 9 24.72 1.41 -10.33
C ASN A 9 23.40 2.01 -9.82
N LYS A 10 22.71 2.75 -10.68
CA LYS A 10 21.40 3.36 -10.40
C LYS A 10 20.29 2.30 -10.38
N GLY A 11 20.21 1.54 -9.28
CA GLY A 11 19.17 0.51 -9.09
C GLY A 11 19.14 -0.14 -7.71
N ILE A 12 20.21 -0.02 -6.91
CA ILE A 12 20.43 -0.78 -5.66
C ILE A 12 19.45 -0.44 -4.51
N ASN A 13 18.55 0.53 -4.68
CA ASN A 13 17.48 0.84 -3.72
C ASN A 13 16.16 1.20 -4.41
N LYS A 14 15.97 0.79 -5.67
CA LYS A 14 14.64 0.93 -6.27
C LYS A 14 13.71 -0.04 -5.56
N SER A 15 12.69 0.54 -4.95
CA SER A 15 11.52 -0.16 -4.47
C SER A 15 11.00 -1.16 -5.49
N ILE A 16 10.56 -2.33 -5.01
CA ILE A 16 10.01 -3.38 -5.86
C ILE A 16 8.70 -2.87 -6.47
N GLU A 17 8.76 -2.51 -7.76
CA GLU A 17 7.60 -2.16 -8.57
C GLU A 17 7.41 -3.21 -9.65
N PHE A 18 6.22 -3.80 -9.74
CA PHE A 18 5.83 -4.67 -10.84
C PHE A 18 4.98 -3.87 -11.83
N LYS A 19 5.54 -3.50 -12.98
CA LYS A 19 4.84 -2.74 -14.04
C LYS A 19 4.08 -1.50 -13.51
N GLY A 20 4.71 -0.73 -12.60
CA GLY A 20 4.12 0.46 -11.97
C GLY A 20 3.23 0.19 -10.75
N LEU A 21 2.97 -1.08 -10.40
CA LEU A 21 2.36 -1.46 -9.13
C LEU A 21 3.44 -1.60 -8.04
N LYS A 22 3.32 -0.81 -6.97
CA LYS A 22 4.21 -0.97 -5.81
C LYS A 22 3.84 -2.24 -5.02
N ALA A 23 4.82 -2.89 -4.40
CA ALA A 23 4.64 -4.15 -3.67
C ALA A 23 3.47 -4.15 -2.67
N GLN A 24 3.22 -3.04 -1.97
CA GLN A 24 2.10 -2.92 -1.01
C GLN A 24 0.72 -3.12 -1.67
N TYR A 25 0.50 -2.61 -2.89
CA TYR A 25 -0.80 -2.73 -3.57
C TYR A 25 -1.03 -4.11 -4.17
N ILE A 26 0.03 -4.87 -4.46
CA ILE A 26 -0.06 -6.25 -4.94
C ILE A 26 -0.73 -7.13 -3.89
N TRP A 27 -0.37 -6.93 -2.61
CA TRP A 27 -1.01 -7.63 -1.49
C TRP A 27 -2.52 -7.34 -1.41
N TRP A 28 -2.91 -6.07 -1.54
CA TRP A 28 -4.33 -5.69 -1.54
C TRP A 28 -5.09 -6.24 -2.75
N LEU A 29 -4.45 -6.26 -3.92
CA LEU A 29 -5.03 -6.85 -5.13
C LEU A 29 -5.25 -8.36 -4.96
N GLY A 30 -4.24 -9.08 -4.46
CA GLY A 30 -4.32 -10.51 -4.19
C GLY A 30 -5.41 -10.86 -3.18
N GLY A 31 -5.47 -10.12 -2.06
CA GLY A 31 -6.54 -10.29 -1.07
C GLY A 31 -7.93 -10.01 -1.65
N GLY A 32 -8.07 -8.97 -2.48
CA GLY A 32 -9.33 -8.66 -3.14
C GLY A 32 -9.77 -9.73 -4.15
N LEU A 33 -8.84 -10.35 -4.88
CA LEU A 33 -9.13 -11.46 -5.79
C LEU A 33 -9.58 -12.72 -5.02
N ILE A 34 -8.94 -13.03 -3.89
CA ILE A 34 -9.36 -14.13 -3.02
C ILE A 34 -10.78 -13.88 -2.47
N ALA A 35 -11.07 -12.64 -2.04
CA ALA A 35 -12.40 -12.27 -1.57
C ALA A 35 -13.46 -12.39 -2.67
N LEU A 36 -13.14 -12.01 -3.91
CA LEU A 36 -14.02 -12.20 -5.08
C LEU A 36 -14.28 -13.68 -5.38
N LEU A 37 -13.28 -14.54 -5.21
CA LEU A 37 -13.43 -15.98 -5.38
C LEU A 37 -14.34 -16.58 -4.30
N ILE A 38 -14.21 -16.14 -3.05
CA ILE A 38 -15.11 -16.55 -1.97
C ILE A 38 -16.53 -16.06 -2.25
N LEU A 39 -16.69 -14.80 -2.67
CA LEU A 39 -17.99 -14.24 -3.04
C LEU A 39 -18.65 -15.05 -4.16
N PHE A 40 -17.89 -15.44 -5.19
CA PHE A 40 -18.37 -16.33 -6.25
C PHE A 40 -18.87 -17.65 -5.70
N ALA A 41 -18.07 -18.31 -4.86
CA ALA A 41 -18.42 -19.60 -4.28
C ALA A 41 -19.74 -19.51 -3.49
N VAL A 42 -19.92 -18.46 -2.67
CA VAL A 42 -21.15 -18.24 -1.89
C VAL A 42 -22.35 -18.01 -2.79
N LEU A 43 -22.24 -17.15 -3.80
CA LEU A 43 -23.33 -16.85 -4.75
C LEU A 43 -23.72 -18.09 -5.58
N TYR A 44 -22.72 -18.87 -6.00
CA TYR A 44 -22.93 -20.10 -6.75
C TYR A 44 -23.66 -21.15 -5.91
N ILE A 45 -23.22 -21.37 -4.66
CA ILE A 45 -23.87 -22.31 -3.73
C ILE A 45 -25.30 -21.87 -3.39
N SER A 46 -25.57 -20.55 -3.37
CA SER A 46 -26.90 -19.99 -3.12
C SER A 46 -27.87 -20.16 -4.30
N GLY A 47 -27.46 -20.80 -5.40
CA GLY A 47 -28.33 -21.10 -6.55
C GLY A 47 -28.61 -19.90 -7.46
N VAL A 48 -27.83 -18.82 -7.35
CA VAL A 48 -27.94 -17.67 -8.25
C VAL A 48 -27.54 -18.10 -9.67
N ASN A 49 -28.28 -17.63 -10.67
CA ASN A 49 -27.96 -17.90 -12.08
C ASN A 49 -26.50 -17.52 -12.38
N THR A 50 -25.74 -18.47 -12.93
CA THR A 50 -24.32 -18.33 -13.27
C THR A 50 -24.03 -17.08 -14.09
N PHE A 51 -24.92 -16.70 -15.03
CA PHE A 51 -24.75 -15.49 -15.84
C PHE A 51 -24.78 -14.21 -15.01
N ILE A 52 -25.66 -14.13 -14.02
CA ILE A 52 -25.75 -12.98 -13.11
C ILE A 52 -24.51 -12.93 -12.21
N CYS A 53 -24.10 -14.10 -11.70
CA CYS A 53 -22.91 -14.24 -10.87
C CYS A 53 -21.64 -13.77 -11.60
N LEU A 54 -21.47 -14.20 -12.85
CA LEU A 54 -20.38 -13.76 -13.72
C LEU A 54 -20.41 -12.25 -13.98
N GLY A 55 -21.58 -11.68 -14.21
CA GLY A 55 -21.74 -10.22 -14.37
C GLY A 55 -21.29 -9.46 -13.13
N ILE A 56 -21.73 -9.88 -11.95
CA ILE A 56 -21.37 -9.25 -10.67
C ILE A 56 -19.87 -9.31 -10.44
N ILE A 57 -19.25 -10.47 -10.64
CA ILE A 57 -17.80 -10.65 -10.39
C ILE A 57 -16.96 -9.95 -11.45
N GLY A 58 -17.39 -9.94 -12.71
CA GLY A 58 -16.71 -9.19 -13.76
C GLY A 58 -16.69 -7.69 -13.44
N ILE A 59 -17.83 -7.13 -13.04
CA ILE A 59 -17.93 -5.71 -12.65
C ILE A 59 -17.12 -5.44 -11.38
N ALA A 60 -17.26 -6.28 -10.35
CA ALA A 60 -16.56 -6.08 -9.08
C ALA A 60 -15.03 -6.26 -9.24
N GLY A 61 -14.60 -7.21 -10.06
CA GLY A 61 -13.20 -7.43 -10.41
C GLY A 61 -12.62 -6.25 -11.18
N THR A 62 -13.25 -5.82 -12.27
CA THR A 62 -12.80 -4.65 -13.04
C THR A 62 -12.72 -3.39 -12.18
N PHE A 63 -13.73 -3.15 -11.33
CA PHE A 63 -13.72 -2.06 -10.37
C PHE A 63 -12.54 -2.16 -9.38
N LEU A 64 -12.29 -3.35 -8.83
CA LEU A 64 -11.16 -3.61 -7.93
C LEU A 64 -9.82 -3.26 -8.60
N PHE A 65 -9.60 -3.73 -9.83
CA PHE A 65 -8.38 -3.44 -10.59
C PHE A 65 -8.20 -1.94 -10.79
N ILE A 66 -9.22 -1.24 -11.31
CA ILE A 66 -9.16 0.22 -11.52
C ILE A 66 -8.86 0.95 -10.22
N HIS A 67 -9.52 0.56 -9.12
CA HIS A 67 -9.35 1.18 -7.82
C HIS A 67 -7.91 1.01 -7.28
N ILE A 68 -7.38 -0.21 -7.33
CA ILE A 68 -6.02 -0.53 -6.86
C ILE A 68 -4.97 0.22 -7.68
N TYR A 69 -5.07 0.21 -9.01
CA TYR A 69 -4.13 0.92 -9.88
C TYR A 69 -4.17 2.43 -9.65
N ARG A 70 -5.37 3.01 -9.49
CA ARG A 70 -5.52 4.42 -9.14
C ARG A 70 -4.85 4.74 -7.82
N MET A 71 -5.03 3.91 -6.79
CA MET A 71 -4.37 4.09 -5.50
C MET A 71 -2.85 3.95 -5.60
N SER A 72 -2.36 2.96 -6.34
CA SER A 72 -0.92 2.74 -6.56
C SER A 72 -0.27 3.97 -7.18
N ASN A 73 -0.90 4.56 -8.20
CA ASN A 73 -0.38 5.76 -8.86
C ASN A 73 -0.50 7.02 -7.99
N THR A 74 -1.58 7.16 -7.22
CA THR A 74 -1.85 8.36 -6.41
C THR A 74 -0.96 8.45 -5.17
N TYR A 75 -0.79 7.33 -4.46
CA TYR A 75 -0.10 7.32 -3.16
C TYR A 75 1.34 6.83 -3.27
N GLY A 76 1.72 6.15 -4.36
CA GLY A 76 3.03 5.54 -4.48
C GLY A 76 3.30 4.55 -3.34
N GLU A 77 4.56 4.22 -3.09
CA GLU A 77 4.94 3.12 -2.19
C GLU A 77 4.69 3.41 -0.71
N HIS A 78 4.94 4.64 -0.28
CA HIS A 78 4.83 5.01 1.13
C HIS A 78 3.60 5.85 1.44
N GLY A 79 2.81 6.27 0.44
CA GLY A 79 1.69 7.20 0.67
C GLY A 79 0.57 6.61 1.52
N MET A 80 0.21 5.33 1.32
CA MET A 80 -0.77 4.68 2.19
C MET A 80 -0.26 4.56 3.64
N MET A 81 1.01 4.18 3.83
CA MET A 81 1.61 4.14 5.16
C MET A 81 1.61 5.52 5.83
N LYS A 82 1.96 6.58 5.09
CA LYS A 82 1.89 7.96 5.61
C LYS A 82 0.47 8.38 5.96
N LYS A 83 -0.53 7.99 5.16
CA LYS A 83 -1.95 8.29 5.42
C LYS A 83 -2.46 7.59 6.69
N ILE A 84 -2.09 6.33 6.88
CA ILE A 84 -2.42 5.56 8.08
C ILE A 84 -1.69 6.14 9.30
N ALA A 85 -0.39 6.43 9.17
CA ALA A 85 0.40 7.04 10.24
C ALA A 85 -0.20 8.38 10.69
N LYS A 86 -0.61 9.24 9.74
CA LYS A 86 -1.28 10.52 10.06
C LYS A 86 -2.52 10.35 10.93
N ARG A 87 -3.26 9.24 10.78
CA ARG A 87 -4.44 8.95 11.62
C ARG A 87 -4.09 8.53 13.05
N ASN A 88 -2.88 8.00 13.25
CA ASN A 88 -2.38 7.54 14.54
C ASN A 88 -1.56 8.62 15.28
N VAL A 89 -1.36 9.80 14.70
CA VAL A 89 -0.64 10.89 15.36
C VAL A 89 -1.55 11.56 16.40
N PRO A 90 -1.14 11.65 17.68
CA PRO A 90 -1.91 12.36 18.70
C PRO A 90 -1.94 13.86 18.38
N GLY A 91 -3.09 14.51 18.61
CA GLY A 91 -3.25 15.94 18.33
C GLY A 91 -2.35 16.86 19.17
N VAL A 92 -1.88 16.39 20.32
CA VAL A 92 -0.93 17.09 21.18
C VAL A 92 0.12 16.11 21.69
N LEU A 93 1.39 16.48 21.53
CA LEU A 93 2.51 15.79 22.17
C LEU A 93 2.74 16.46 23.54
N LYS A 94 2.28 15.82 24.62
CA LYS A 94 2.52 16.29 25.99
C LYS A 94 3.71 15.55 26.58
N SER A 95 4.82 16.25 26.78
CA SER A 95 5.96 15.77 27.55
C SER A 95 5.85 16.29 28.98
N ASN A 96 5.69 15.41 29.96
CA ASN A 96 5.66 15.79 31.38
C ASN A 96 7.07 15.85 32.01
N ASP A 97 8.10 15.43 31.27
CA ASP A 97 9.48 15.41 31.75
C ASP A 97 10.23 16.69 31.39
N ARG A 98 10.77 17.36 32.41
CA ARG A 98 11.67 18.53 32.27
C ARG A 98 13.06 18.17 31.75
N LYS A 99 13.41 16.87 31.71
CA LYS A 99 14.75 16.37 31.31
C LYS A 99 15.10 16.71 29.86
N ALA A 100 14.12 16.76 28.96
CA ALA A 100 14.34 17.13 27.56
C ALA A 100 14.79 18.58 27.37
N PHE A 101 14.52 19.45 28.35
CA PHE A 101 14.82 20.88 28.32
C PHE A 101 15.96 21.28 29.27
N LEU A 102 16.48 20.35 30.07
CA LEU A 102 17.60 20.60 30.95
C LEU A 102 18.91 20.35 30.19
N PRO A 103 19.87 21.29 30.18
CA PRO A 103 21.17 21.06 29.57
C PRO A 103 21.84 19.86 30.26
N CYS A 104 22.36 18.93 29.45
CA CYS A 104 23.11 17.79 29.95
C CYS A 104 24.32 18.30 30.75
N LYS A 105 24.35 18.06 32.05
CA LYS A 105 25.47 18.47 32.90
C LYS A 105 26.65 17.57 32.57
N ARG A 106 27.62 18.13 31.84
CA ARG A 106 28.88 17.50 31.45
C ARG A 106 29.73 17.39 32.72
N ASN A 107 29.90 16.16 33.20
CA ASN A 107 30.91 15.83 34.22
C ASN A 107 32.29 15.77 33.60
#